data_AF-A0A1Z5ITF0-F1
#
_entry.id   AF-A0A1Z5ITF0-F1
#
_cell.length_a   1.000
_cell.length_b   1.000
_cell.length_c   1.000
_cell.angle_alpha   90.00
_cell.angle_beta   90.00
_cell.angle_gamma   90.00
#
_symmetry.space_group_name_H-M   'P 1'
#
loop_
_entity.id
_entity.type
_entity.pdbx_description
1 polymer ?
#
loop_
_entity_poly.entity_id
_entity_poly.type
_entity_poly.pdbx_seq_one_letter_code
_entity_poly.pdbx_strand_id
1 'polypeptide(L)'
;MANIKLNLLDLDLSKVRFKESNVFSDMPGEALSQLLNDYYFSEDKVSDILKKYHLKMQPGDVAKELPQIDSEIQCPYDNNDMFVDLPSRTRKDDWDKNIVCPHCHHTIFRNNLRYSGINRICNCMGCQKKRREVVQTRKKLIEKQNRSNYPPIDYADLSLDYVLDLAVILQSLHASNLTNIGSFNSLPDMENEISITTLRHLARSGVLVVSVESPSEAIEVDENENEYNFFLDKVSWDINIVRKNTDNDQLLEILKSPNAGFPLDFIPSKVNEVYLELVLSELNQLVIYLFEDLSLTYSGDADHDKMKMAFQRWLISYTPAQIYSLLWATVRRADNSRTRGTWGNYRYHQTDFVIKLVDDLIESKSTRHAEVEPYKYPYQVEEHLRTKIFFSQVLIKPDWFNSMVPIKKEEDALEIASVNSLANLTYSYFTDLNKISLVIKNANSFSIKPYGILITFDNEVELFTDQLTLFQNFKQDNADSGWYERAQGIFKISHFYSLEFLLTLQKELLVSKISQE
;
A
#
# COMPACT_ATOMS: atom_id res chain seq x y z
N MET A 1 -2.52 -42.43 -9.12
CA MET A 1 -2.68 -42.58 -10.57
C MET A 1 -3.35 -43.93 -10.83
N ALA A 2 -4.58 -43.95 -11.32
CA ALA A 2 -5.14 -45.14 -11.96
C ALA A 2 -5.29 -44.78 -13.43
N ASN A 3 -4.39 -45.26 -14.29
CA ASN A 3 -4.65 -45.29 -15.73
C ASN A 3 -5.91 -46.14 -15.92
N ILE A 4 -7.01 -45.52 -16.34
CA ILE A 4 -8.25 -46.24 -16.62
C ILE A 4 -8.03 -46.97 -17.94
N LYS A 5 -7.48 -48.19 -17.86
CA LYS A 5 -7.42 -49.11 -19.01
C LYS A 5 -8.84 -49.36 -19.50
N LEU A 6 -9.05 -49.28 -20.81
CA LEU A 6 -10.33 -49.67 -21.40
C LEU A 6 -10.61 -51.13 -21.03
N ASN A 7 -11.72 -51.36 -20.32
CA ASN A 7 -12.26 -52.68 -20.03
C ASN A 7 -13.61 -52.80 -20.72
N LEU A 8 -13.75 -53.75 -21.66
CA LEU A 8 -15.00 -53.98 -22.38
C LEU A 8 -16.16 -54.37 -21.45
N LEU A 9 -15.87 -54.91 -20.27
CA LEU A 9 -16.89 -55.22 -19.25
C LEU A 9 -17.54 -53.97 -18.65
N ASP A 10 -16.93 -52.79 -18.82
CA ASP A 10 -17.50 -51.50 -18.37
C ASP A 10 -18.38 -50.85 -19.45
N LEU A 11 -18.45 -51.42 -20.66
CA LEU A 11 -19.23 -50.90 -21.78
C LEU A 11 -20.56 -51.65 -21.85
N ASP A 12 -21.65 -50.95 -21.57
CA ASP A 12 -23.00 -51.51 -21.74
C ASP A 12 -23.34 -51.57 -23.23
N LEU A 13 -23.09 -52.73 -23.85
CA LEU A 13 -23.34 -52.95 -25.26
C LEU A 13 -24.84 -52.94 -25.64
N SER A 14 -25.75 -52.85 -24.66
CA SER A 14 -27.17 -52.60 -24.91
C SER A 14 -27.50 -51.12 -25.17
N LYS A 15 -26.57 -50.21 -24.85
CA LYS A 15 -26.70 -48.75 -25.01
C LYS A 15 -25.90 -48.23 -26.20
N VAL A 16 -25.74 -49.05 -27.23
CA VAL A 16 -24.90 -48.76 -28.39
C VAL A 16 -25.69 -47.98 -29.43
N ARG A 17 -25.13 -46.87 -29.87
CA ARG A 17 -25.67 -45.98 -30.89
C ARG A 17 -24.74 -45.95 -32.11
N PHE A 18 -25.34 -45.97 -33.29
CA PHE A 18 -24.60 -45.85 -34.56
C PHE A 18 -24.85 -44.48 -35.20
N LYS A 19 -23.84 -43.99 -35.93
CA LYS A 19 -24.00 -42.86 -36.84
C LYS A 19 -24.83 -43.30 -38.06
N GLU A 20 -25.46 -42.35 -38.74
CA GLU A 20 -26.17 -42.66 -39.99
C GLU A 20 -25.22 -43.31 -41.01
N SER A 21 -25.65 -44.42 -41.63
CA SER A 21 -24.86 -45.20 -42.60
C SER A 21 -23.60 -45.89 -42.05
N ASN A 22 -23.56 -46.22 -40.76
CA ASN A 22 -22.43 -46.92 -40.14
C ASN A 22 -22.29 -48.38 -40.58
N VAL A 23 -21.07 -48.83 -40.84
CA VAL A 23 -20.80 -50.18 -41.36
C VAL A 23 -21.12 -51.30 -40.35
N PHE A 24 -21.19 -50.98 -39.06
CA PHE A 24 -21.45 -51.94 -37.98
C PHE A 24 -22.94 -52.02 -37.57
N SER A 25 -23.82 -51.18 -38.11
CA SER A 25 -25.24 -51.13 -37.71
C SER A 25 -25.99 -52.44 -37.96
N ASP A 26 -25.61 -53.17 -39.02
CA ASP A 26 -26.29 -54.40 -39.46
C ASP A 26 -25.67 -55.67 -38.86
N MET A 27 -24.65 -55.52 -38.00
CA MET A 27 -23.95 -56.63 -37.38
C MET A 27 -24.70 -57.11 -36.11
N PRO A 28 -24.92 -58.43 -35.92
CA PRO A 28 -25.48 -58.95 -34.67
C PRO A 28 -24.63 -58.55 -33.45
N GLY A 29 -25.28 -58.27 -32.31
CA GLY A 29 -24.59 -57.76 -31.10
C GLY A 29 -23.44 -58.64 -30.60
N GLU A 30 -23.57 -59.97 -30.70
CA GLU A 30 -22.48 -60.91 -30.36
C GLU A 30 -21.29 -60.79 -31.31
N ALA A 31 -21.55 -60.65 -32.62
CA ALA A 31 -20.52 -60.47 -33.62
C ALA A 31 -19.79 -59.12 -33.46
N LEU A 32 -20.52 -58.06 -33.11
CA LEU A 32 -19.95 -56.74 -32.81
C LEU A 32 -19.08 -56.79 -31.55
N SER A 33 -19.53 -57.49 -30.50
CA SER A 33 -18.76 -57.68 -29.26
C SER A 33 -17.43 -58.39 -29.55
N GLN A 34 -17.48 -59.46 -30.35
CA GLN A 34 -16.30 -60.21 -30.77
C GLN A 34 -15.34 -59.32 -31.58
N LEU A 35 -15.87 -58.51 -32.50
CA LEU A 35 -15.08 -57.59 -33.32
C LEU A 35 -14.38 -56.53 -32.47
N LEU A 36 -15.08 -55.91 -31.51
CA LEU A 36 -14.51 -54.90 -30.63
C LEU A 36 -13.42 -55.52 -29.74
N ASN A 37 -13.62 -56.75 -29.28
CA ASN A 37 -12.61 -57.48 -28.51
C ASN A 37 -11.35 -57.74 -29.36
N ASP A 38 -11.52 -58.26 -30.57
CA ASP A 38 -10.41 -58.47 -31.50
C ASP A 38 -9.71 -57.14 -31.83
N TYR A 39 -10.47 -56.07 -32.08
CA TYR A 39 -9.92 -54.76 -32.42
C TYR A 39 -9.07 -54.17 -31.30
N TYR A 40 -9.50 -54.23 -30.04
CA TYR A 40 -8.77 -53.62 -28.93
C TYR A 40 -7.71 -54.51 -28.29
N PHE A 41 -7.91 -55.84 -28.26
CA PHE A 41 -7.15 -56.75 -27.41
C PHE A 41 -6.40 -57.87 -28.15
N SER A 42 -6.70 -58.14 -29.43
CA SER A 42 -5.87 -59.09 -30.18
C SER A 42 -4.48 -58.53 -30.50
N GLU A 43 -3.53 -59.39 -30.85
CA GLU A 43 -2.24 -58.99 -31.44
C GLU A 43 -2.32 -58.87 -32.97
N ASP A 44 -3.44 -59.25 -33.58
CA ASP A 44 -3.63 -59.24 -35.02
C ASP A 44 -3.58 -57.82 -35.58
N LYS A 45 -3.06 -57.69 -36.82
CA LYS A 45 -3.08 -56.41 -37.53
C LYS A 45 -4.53 -56.05 -37.83
N VAL A 46 -4.87 -54.76 -37.75
CA VAL A 46 -6.23 -54.26 -38.07
C VAL A 46 -6.67 -54.70 -39.48
N SER A 47 -5.74 -54.77 -40.44
CA SER A 47 -6.03 -55.29 -41.79
C SER A 47 -6.50 -56.76 -41.81
N ASP A 48 -5.99 -57.59 -40.91
CA ASP A 48 -6.32 -59.01 -40.84
C ASP A 48 -7.64 -59.22 -40.09
N ILE A 49 -7.90 -58.40 -39.06
CA ILE A 49 -9.20 -58.32 -38.39
C ILE A 49 -10.29 -57.90 -39.40
N LEU A 50 -10.05 -56.87 -40.21
CA LEU A 50 -11.03 -56.43 -41.22
C LEU A 50 -11.34 -57.52 -42.25
N LYS A 51 -10.35 -58.33 -42.66
CA LYS A 51 -10.56 -59.49 -43.53
C LYS A 51 -11.39 -60.57 -42.85
N LYS A 52 -11.11 -60.88 -41.57
CA LYS A 52 -11.82 -61.89 -40.76
C LYS A 52 -13.32 -61.59 -40.68
N TYR A 53 -13.69 -60.32 -40.58
CA TYR A 53 -15.09 -59.87 -40.49
C TYR A 53 -15.68 -59.40 -41.84
N HIS A 54 -14.97 -59.62 -42.95
CA HIS A 54 -15.41 -59.23 -44.31
C HIS A 54 -15.77 -57.74 -44.48
N LEU A 55 -15.08 -56.85 -43.75
CA LEU A 55 -15.34 -55.42 -43.77
C LEU A 55 -14.55 -54.72 -44.88
N LYS A 56 -15.25 -53.99 -45.75
CA LYS A 56 -14.66 -53.24 -46.87
C LYS A 56 -14.32 -51.82 -46.44
N MET A 57 -13.25 -51.65 -45.67
CA MET A 57 -12.77 -50.33 -45.25
C MET A 57 -11.25 -50.31 -45.02
N GLN A 58 -10.67 -49.11 -44.93
CA GLN A 58 -9.25 -48.97 -44.60
C GLN A 58 -9.02 -49.09 -43.08
N PRO A 59 -7.90 -49.68 -42.62
CA PRO A 59 -7.56 -49.78 -41.20
C PRO A 59 -7.63 -48.46 -40.42
N GLY A 60 -7.28 -47.34 -41.06
CA GLY A 60 -7.31 -46.01 -40.44
C GLY A 60 -8.71 -45.44 -40.23
N ASP A 61 -9.72 -45.95 -40.93
CA ASP A 61 -11.10 -45.44 -40.84
C ASP A 61 -11.94 -46.18 -39.80
N VAL A 62 -11.49 -47.34 -39.31
CA VAL A 62 -12.20 -48.14 -38.31
C VAL A 62 -12.58 -47.30 -37.08
N ALA A 63 -11.67 -46.45 -36.61
CA ALA A 63 -11.92 -45.60 -35.45
C ALA A 63 -13.07 -44.59 -35.64
N LYS A 64 -13.36 -44.17 -36.87
CA LYS A 64 -14.46 -43.22 -37.17
C LYS A 64 -15.82 -43.90 -37.16
N GLU A 65 -15.82 -45.18 -37.53
CA GLU A 65 -17.00 -46.05 -37.60
C GLU A 65 -17.27 -46.78 -36.28
N LEU A 66 -16.39 -46.70 -35.27
CA LEU A 66 -16.70 -47.27 -33.97
C LEU A 66 -18.03 -46.74 -33.46
N PRO A 67 -18.86 -47.60 -32.85
CA PRO A 67 -20.12 -47.15 -32.34
C PRO A 67 -19.94 -46.23 -31.13
N GLN A 68 -20.98 -45.48 -30.84
CA GLN A 68 -21.08 -44.57 -29.71
C GLN A 68 -21.84 -45.26 -28.58
N ILE A 69 -21.62 -44.84 -27.34
CA ILE A 69 -22.32 -45.41 -26.17
C ILE A 69 -23.16 -44.31 -25.55
N ASP A 70 -24.47 -44.52 -25.48
CA ASP A 70 -25.38 -43.58 -24.84
C ASP A 70 -25.05 -43.45 -23.34
N SER A 71 -25.02 -42.20 -22.88
CA SER A 71 -24.84 -41.82 -21.49
C SER A 71 -26.21 -41.57 -20.87
N GLU A 72 -26.33 -41.84 -19.57
CA GLU A 72 -27.52 -41.51 -18.77
C GLU A 72 -27.67 -39.99 -18.50
N ILE A 73 -26.84 -39.17 -19.15
CA ILE A 73 -26.77 -37.73 -18.91
C ILE A 73 -27.43 -37.05 -20.11
N GLN A 74 -28.44 -36.24 -19.83
CA GLN A 74 -29.06 -35.38 -20.82
C GLN A 74 -28.31 -34.06 -20.92
N CYS A 75 -28.23 -33.53 -22.14
CA CYS A 75 -27.63 -32.23 -22.38
C CYS A 75 -28.44 -31.13 -21.67
N PRO A 76 -27.80 -30.25 -20.87
CA PRO A 76 -28.52 -29.20 -20.13
C PRO A 76 -29.08 -28.07 -21.01
N TYR A 77 -28.78 -28.07 -22.31
CA TYR A 77 -29.18 -27.00 -23.24
C TYR A 77 -30.27 -27.40 -24.23
N ASP A 78 -30.29 -28.66 -24.65
CA ASP A 78 -31.25 -29.16 -25.66
C ASP A 78 -31.94 -30.47 -25.24
N ASN A 79 -31.65 -30.98 -24.04
CA ASN A 79 -32.28 -32.15 -23.44
C ASN A 79 -32.14 -33.47 -24.23
N ASN A 80 -31.23 -33.53 -25.22
CA ASN A 80 -30.91 -34.77 -25.91
C ASN A 80 -30.00 -35.65 -25.07
N ASP A 81 -30.17 -36.96 -25.19
CA ASP A 81 -29.28 -37.93 -24.58
C ASP A 81 -27.88 -37.80 -25.19
N MET A 82 -26.88 -37.68 -24.31
CA MET A 82 -25.49 -37.53 -24.70
C MET A 82 -24.83 -38.90 -24.87
N PHE A 83 -23.71 -38.96 -25.59
CA PHE A 83 -22.99 -40.22 -25.83
C PHE A 83 -21.50 -40.10 -25.50
N VAL A 84 -20.80 -41.23 -25.47
CA VAL A 84 -19.34 -41.32 -25.36
C VAL A 84 -18.79 -41.98 -26.63
N ASP A 85 -17.79 -41.35 -27.24
CA ASP A 85 -17.06 -41.94 -28.36
C ASP A 85 -16.01 -42.95 -27.85
N LEU A 86 -15.95 -44.11 -28.52
CA LEU A 86 -14.91 -45.11 -28.29
C LEU A 86 -13.54 -44.66 -28.85
N PRO A 87 -12.42 -44.97 -28.17
CA PRO A 87 -11.10 -44.52 -28.59
C PRO A 87 -10.57 -45.35 -29.78
N SER A 88 -9.59 -44.82 -30.52
CA SER A 88 -8.83 -45.66 -31.45
C SER A 88 -8.03 -46.73 -30.69
N ARG A 89 -7.64 -47.82 -31.35
CA ARG A 89 -6.79 -48.86 -30.75
C ARG A 89 -5.50 -48.29 -30.14
N THR A 90 -4.92 -47.27 -30.79
CA THR A 90 -3.70 -46.58 -30.33
C THR A 90 -3.90 -45.67 -29.13
N ARG A 91 -5.14 -45.19 -28.87
CA ARG A 91 -5.48 -44.28 -27.76
C ARG A 91 -6.32 -44.96 -26.68
N LYS A 92 -6.40 -46.29 -26.68
CA LYS A 92 -7.24 -47.05 -25.73
C LYS A 92 -6.80 -46.88 -24.27
N ASP A 93 -5.50 -46.68 -24.04
CA ASP A 93 -4.92 -46.53 -22.71
C ASP A 93 -5.04 -45.09 -22.17
N ASP A 94 -5.25 -44.10 -23.07
CA ASP A 94 -5.40 -42.68 -22.78
C ASP A 94 -6.81 -42.17 -23.14
N TRP A 95 -7.82 -43.00 -22.93
CA TRP A 95 -9.19 -42.68 -23.32
C TRP A 95 -9.83 -41.66 -22.37
N ASP A 96 -10.15 -40.48 -22.92
CA ASP A 96 -10.71 -39.36 -22.15
C ASP A 96 -12.16 -39.52 -21.70
N LYS A 97 -12.90 -40.53 -22.22
CA LYS A 97 -14.32 -40.81 -21.92
C LYS A 97 -15.19 -39.54 -21.89
N ASN A 98 -14.95 -38.60 -22.81
CA ASN A 98 -15.71 -37.36 -22.89
C ASN A 98 -17.15 -37.66 -23.27
N ILE A 99 -18.10 -36.98 -22.64
CA ILE A 99 -19.53 -37.12 -22.91
C ILE A 99 -19.96 -35.97 -23.81
N VAL A 100 -20.53 -36.28 -24.98
CA VAL A 100 -20.79 -35.33 -26.05
C VAL A 100 -22.27 -35.34 -26.43
N CYS A 101 -22.88 -34.16 -26.54
CA CYS A 101 -24.24 -34.03 -27.06
C CYS A 101 -24.24 -34.15 -28.60
N PRO A 102 -25.09 -34.98 -29.22
CA PRO A 102 -25.17 -35.16 -30.67
C PRO A 102 -25.66 -33.93 -31.43
N HIS A 103 -26.36 -33.03 -30.76
CA HIS A 103 -27.02 -31.90 -31.40
C HIS A 103 -26.21 -30.60 -31.21
N CYS A 104 -26.09 -30.10 -29.97
CA CYS A 104 -25.32 -28.87 -29.71
C CYS A 104 -23.81 -29.07 -29.51
N HIS A 105 -23.30 -30.30 -29.57
CA HIS A 105 -21.87 -30.62 -29.35
C HIS A 105 -21.35 -30.17 -27.97
N HIS A 106 -22.23 -30.01 -26.98
CA HIS A 106 -21.82 -29.82 -25.59
C HIS A 106 -20.95 -30.98 -25.13
N THR A 107 -19.82 -30.69 -24.49
CA THR A 107 -18.84 -31.70 -24.07
C THR A 107 -18.57 -31.59 -22.58
N ILE A 108 -18.74 -32.70 -21.86
CA ILE A 108 -18.31 -32.86 -20.46
C ILE A 108 -16.99 -33.62 -20.46
N PHE A 109 -15.91 -32.95 -20.05
CA PHE A 109 -14.58 -33.53 -19.99
C PHE A 109 -14.40 -34.30 -18.67
N ARG A 110 -14.30 -35.63 -18.72
CA ARG A 110 -14.08 -36.45 -17.51
C ARG A 110 -12.64 -36.36 -17.01
N ASN A 111 -11.68 -36.25 -17.91
CA ASN A 111 -10.27 -36.06 -17.60
C ASN A 111 -9.88 -34.57 -17.64
N ASN A 112 -10.37 -33.78 -16.68
CA ASN A 112 -9.77 -32.47 -16.40
C ASN A 112 -8.49 -32.68 -15.58
N LEU A 113 -7.38 -32.97 -16.28
CA LEU A 113 -6.07 -33.14 -15.66
C LEU A 113 -5.60 -31.81 -15.05
N ARG A 114 -5.92 -31.61 -13.75
CA ARG A 114 -5.48 -30.47 -12.93
C ARG A 114 -3.95 -30.25 -12.94
N TYR A 115 -3.15 -31.26 -13.30
CA TYR A 115 -1.69 -31.19 -13.30
C TYR A 115 -1.07 -30.72 -14.64
N SER A 116 -1.83 -30.65 -15.74
CA SER A 116 -1.29 -30.27 -17.05
C SER A 116 -1.46 -28.78 -17.41
N GLY A 117 -2.05 -27.97 -16.50
CA GLY A 117 -2.35 -26.56 -16.75
C GLY A 117 -3.43 -26.29 -17.81
N ILE A 118 -3.92 -27.31 -18.53
CA ILE A 118 -4.92 -27.15 -19.59
C ILE A 118 -6.31 -27.45 -19.02
N ASN A 119 -7.03 -26.40 -18.63
CA ASN A 119 -8.44 -26.50 -18.26
C ASN A 119 -9.28 -26.53 -19.55
N ARG A 120 -9.88 -27.68 -19.89
CA ARG A 120 -10.66 -27.82 -21.13
C ARG A 120 -12.04 -27.19 -20.95
N ILE A 121 -12.37 -26.22 -21.81
CA ILE A 121 -13.64 -25.47 -21.76
C ILE A 121 -14.47 -25.82 -23.01
N CYS A 122 -15.75 -26.14 -22.82
CA CYS A 122 -16.66 -26.40 -23.94
C CYS A 122 -17.05 -25.08 -24.65
N ASN A 123 -16.98 -25.06 -25.97
CA ASN A 123 -17.25 -23.88 -26.80
C ASN A 123 -18.60 -23.91 -27.53
N CYS A 124 -19.53 -24.80 -27.15
CA CYS A 124 -20.87 -24.80 -27.74
C CYS A 124 -21.64 -23.51 -27.43
N MET A 125 -22.64 -23.17 -28.26
CA MET A 125 -23.44 -21.96 -28.13
C MET A 125 -24.10 -21.82 -26.74
N GLY A 126 -24.63 -22.92 -26.18
CA GLY A 126 -25.23 -22.92 -24.84
C GLY A 126 -24.22 -22.59 -23.75
N CYS A 127 -23.02 -23.19 -23.79
CA CYS A 127 -21.94 -22.86 -22.86
C CYS A 127 -21.45 -21.42 -22.99
N GLN A 128 -21.28 -20.93 -24.22
CA GLN A 128 -20.89 -19.54 -24.46
C GLN A 128 -21.94 -18.58 -23.92
N LYS A 129 -23.23 -18.84 -24.17
CA LYS A 129 -24.34 -18.03 -23.68
C LYS A 129 -24.37 -18.02 -22.15
N LYS A 130 -24.29 -19.17 -21.50
CA LYS A 130 -24.26 -19.28 -20.04
C LYS A 130 -23.07 -18.52 -19.43
N ARG A 131 -21.87 -18.61 -20.03
CA ARG A 131 -20.71 -17.82 -19.59
C ARG A 131 -20.94 -16.32 -19.72
N ARG A 132 -21.53 -15.87 -20.83
CA ARG A 132 -21.89 -14.45 -21.03
C ARG A 132 -22.94 -14.00 -20.02
N GLU A 133 -23.94 -14.82 -19.73
CA GLU A 133 -24.97 -14.55 -18.72
C GLU A 133 -24.36 -14.40 -17.32
N VAL A 134 -23.47 -15.29 -16.91
CA VAL A 134 -22.74 -15.19 -15.63
C VAL A 134 -21.96 -13.87 -15.55
N VAL A 135 -21.19 -13.53 -16.59
CA VAL A 135 -20.45 -12.27 -16.65
C VAL A 135 -21.40 -11.08 -16.57
N GLN A 136 -22.52 -11.10 -17.31
CA GLN A 136 -23.48 -10.00 -17.33
C GLN A 136 -24.20 -9.82 -15.99
N THR A 137 -24.58 -10.92 -15.33
CA THR A 137 -25.20 -10.89 -14.00
C THR A 137 -24.23 -10.30 -12.98
N ARG A 138 -22.96 -10.72 -13.03
CA ARG A 138 -21.90 -10.15 -12.19
C ARG A 138 -21.71 -8.65 -12.43
N LYS A 139 -21.64 -8.22 -13.70
CA LYS A 139 -21.52 -6.78 -14.03
C LYS A 139 -22.68 -5.97 -13.44
N LYS A 140 -23.92 -6.45 -13.62
CA LYS A 140 -25.11 -5.82 -13.04
C LYS A 140 -25.08 -5.75 -11.51
N LEU A 141 -24.55 -6.79 -10.87
CA LEU A 141 -24.41 -6.83 -9.41
C LEU A 141 -23.43 -5.75 -8.93
N ILE A 142 -22.25 -5.66 -9.56
CA ILE A 142 -21.23 -4.65 -9.25
C ILE A 142 -21.80 -3.25 -9.44
N GLU A 143 -22.44 -2.97 -10.58
CA GLU A 143 -23.06 -1.66 -10.87
C GLU A 143 -24.11 -1.28 -9.82
N LYS A 144 -24.98 -2.23 -9.46
CA LYS A 144 -26.04 -2.02 -8.47
C LYS A 144 -25.44 -1.67 -7.11
N GLN A 145 -24.49 -2.46 -6.62
CA GLN A 145 -23.88 -2.26 -5.31
C GLN A 145 -23.02 -1.00 -5.26
N ASN A 146 -22.24 -0.71 -6.31
CA ASN A 146 -21.49 0.55 -6.41
C ASN A 146 -22.43 1.75 -6.32
N ARG A 147 -23.52 1.77 -7.11
CA ARG A 147 -24.48 2.87 -7.12
C ARG A 147 -25.24 3.02 -5.78
N SER A 148 -25.53 1.92 -5.11
CA SER A 148 -26.24 1.92 -3.83
C SER A 148 -25.36 2.36 -2.67
N ASN A 149 -24.08 1.95 -2.66
CA ASN A 149 -23.19 2.15 -1.52
C ASN A 149 -22.32 3.40 -1.65
N TYR A 150 -22.00 3.81 -2.88
CA TYR A 150 -21.04 4.86 -3.17
C TYR A 150 -21.63 5.87 -4.17
N PRO A 151 -22.40 6.86 -3.68
CA PRO A 151 -22.84 7.95 -4.55
C PRO A 151 -21.63 8.72 -5.13
N PRO A 152 -21.73 9.29 -6.34
CA PRO A 152 -20.63 10.07 -6.91
C PRO A 152 -20.21 11.24 -6.03
N ILE A 153 -18.90 11.44 -5.90
CA ILE A 153 -18.29 12.47 -5.05
C ILE A 153 -17.95 13.69 -5.91
N ASP A 154 -18.34 14.90 -5.48
CA ASP A 154 -17.91 16.12 -6.16
C ASP A 154 -16.41 16.34 -5.91
N TYR A 155 -15.66 16.66 -6.96
CA TYR A 155 -14.23 16.98 -6.86
C TYR A 155 -13.94 18.06 -5.81
N ALA A 156 -14.86 19.02 -5.61
CA ALA A 156 -14.72 20.07 -4.61
C ALA A 156 -14.75 19.56 -3.15
N ASP A 157 -15.29 18.37 -2.92
CA ASP A 157 -15.41 17.76 -1.59
C ASP A 157 -14.23 16.85 -1.22
N LEU A 158 -13.27 16.66 -2.13
CA LEU A 158 -12.09 15.83 -1.89
C LEU A 158 -11.11 16.52 -0.93
N SER A 159 -10.50 15.73 -0.05
CA SER A 159 -9.36 16.21 0.75
C SER A 159 -8.09 16.31 -0.10
N LEU A 160 -7.13 17.12 0.35
CA LEU A 160 -5.83 17.23 -0.30
C LEU A 160 -5.11 15.86 -0.38
N ASP A 161 -5.22 15.04 0.66
CA ASP A 161 -4.64 13.69 0.68
C ASP A 161 -5.21 12.82 -0.45
N TYR A 162 -6.54 12.82 -0.62
CA TYR A 162 -7.18 12.04 -1.69
C TYR A 162 -6.82 12.56 -3.08
N VAL A 163 -6.71 13.87 -3.27
CA VAL A 163 -6.29 14.45 -4.55
C VAL A 163 -4.86 14.00 -4.89
N LEU A 164 -3.94 14.04 -3.93
CA LEU A 164 -2.56 13.60 -4.15
C LEU A 164 -2.48 12.10 -4.40
N ASP A 165 -3.15 11.29 -3.57
CA ASP A 165 -3.11 9.83 -3.70
C ASP A 165 -3.72 9.37 -5.02
N LEU A 166 -4.80 10.02 -5.49
CA LEU A 166 -5.37 9.78 -6.81
C LEU A 166 -4.42 10.16 -7.95
N ALA A 167 -3.74 11.30 -7.85
CA ALA A 167 -2.80 11.72 -8.87
C ALA A 167 -1.65 10.71 -9.01
N VAL A 168 -1.13 10.22 -7.88
CA VAL A 168 -0.12 9.14 -7.86
C VAL A 168 -0.68 7.88 -8.52
N ILE A 169 -1.86 7.40 -8.08
CA ILE A 169 -2.49 6.19 -8.64
C ILE A 169 -2.69 6.28 -10.16
N LEU A 170 -3.26 7.39 -10.64
CA LEU A 170 -3.57 7.55 -12.05
C LEU A 170 -2.31 7.68 -12.92
N GLN A 171 -1.24 8.29 -12.39
CA GLN A 171 0.04 8.38 -13.09
C GLN A 171 0.78 7.04 -13.09
N SER A 172 0.85 6.34 -11.95
CA SER A 172 1.47 5.02 -11.81
C SER A 172 0.80 3.95 -12.68
N LEU A 173 -0.53 3.92 -12.72
CA LEU A 173 -1.28 2.97 -13.56
C LEU A 173 -1.39 3.42 -15.03
N HIS A 174 -0.81 4.57 -15.39
CA HIS A 174 -0.91 5.16 -16.72
C HIS A 174 -2.37 5.26 -17.22
N ALA A 175 -3.28 5.66 -16.33
CA ALA A 175 -4.71 5.71 -16.61
C ALA A 175 -5.01 6.61 -17.81
N SER A 176 -5.81 6.10 -18.74
CA SER A 176 -6.26 6.79 -19.96
C SER A 176 -7.75 7.15 -19.93
N ASN A 177 -8.45 6.80 -18.86
CA ASN A 177 -9.87 7.00 -18.65
C ASN A 177 -10.17 6.98 -17.13
N LEU A 178 -11.42 7.28 -16.77
CA LEU A 178 -11.90 7.21 -15.39
C LEU A 178 -12.44 5.82 -15.01
N THR A 179 -12.52 4.88 -15.97
CA THR A 179 -13.09 3.54 -15.76
C THR A 179 -12.10 2.46 -16.15
N ASN A 180 -11.98 1.42 -15.33
CA ASN A 180 -11.02 0.33 -15.49
C ASN A 180 -9.59 0.88 -15.58
N ILE A 181 -9.19 1.68 -14.60
CA ILE A 181 -7.85 2.29 -14.52
C ILE A 181 -6.74 1.26 -14.29
N GLY A 182 -7.09 -0.01 -14.07
CA GLY A 182 -6.16 -1.11 -13.84
C GLY A 182 -6.17 -1.63 -12.41
N SER A 183 -5.33 -2.64 -12.19
CA SER A 183 -5.16 -3.36 -10.93
C SER A 183 -3.78 -3.07 -10.34
N PHE A 184 -3.69 -2.98 -9.03
CA PHE A 184 -2.45 -2.65 -8.33
C PHE A 184 -1.45 -3.81 -8.31
N ASN A 185 -1.91 -5.05 -8.47
CA ASN A 185 -1.00 -6.20 -8.58
C ASN A 185 -0.16 -6.18 -9.87
N SER A 186 -0.53 -5.37 -10.85
CA SER A 186 0.19 -5.25 -12.12
C SER A 186 1.33 -4.24 -12.07
N LEU A 187 1.42 -3.44 -11.00
CA LEU A 187 2.52 -2.52 -10.79
C LEU A 187 3.76 -3.30 -10.33
N PRO A 188 4.93 -3.09 -10.95
CA PRO A 188 6.20 -3.57 -10.44
C PRO A 188 6.44 -3.07 -9.01
N ASP A 189 7.08 -3.89 -8.15
CA ASP A 189 7.38 -3.51 -6.76
C ASP A 189 8.17 -2.19 -6.65
N MET A 190 8.97 -1.85 -7.66
CA MET A 190 9.76 -0.61 -7.75
C MET A 190 8.91 0.64 -8.07
N GLU A 191 7.70 0.48 -8.60
CA GLU A 191 6.77 1.57 -8.95
C GLU A 191 5.65 1.73 -7.90
N ASN A 192 5.59 0.81 -6.93
CA ASN A 192 4.48 0.73 -5.98
C ASN A 192 4.69 1.66 -4.77
N GLU A 193 4.61 2.97 -5.01
CA GLU A 193 4.57 3.98 -3.93
C GLU A 193 3.24 3.98 -3.16
N ILE A 194 2.23 3.24 -3.66
CA ILE A 194 0.88 3.24 -3.12
C ILE A 194 0.74 2.12 -2.09
N SER A 195 0.61 2.52 -0.83
CA SER A 195 0.37 1.55 0.25
C SER A 195 -1.00 0.88 0.10
N ILE A 196 -1.09 -0.40 0.48
CA ILE A 196 -2.37 -1.11 0.53
C ILE A 196 -3.38 -0.44 1.48
N THR A 197 -2.87 0.28 2.47
CA THR A 197 -3.66 1.13 3.38
C THR A 197 -4.29 2.32 2.66
N THR A 198 -3.52 3.04 1.82
CA THR A 198 -4.03 4.13 0.98
C THR A 198 -5.13 3.62 0.06
N LEU A 199 -4.89 2.52 -0.64
CA LEU A 199 -5.89 1.92 -1.53
C LEU A 199 -7.18 1.54 -0.79
N ARG A 200 -7.05 0.93 0.39
CA ARG A 200 -8.20 0.58 1.24
C ARG A 200 -8.97 1.81 1.69
N HIS A 201 -8.29 2.92 1.98
CA HIS A 201 -8.94 4.17 2.41
C HIS A 201 -9.76 4.78 1.26
N LEU A 202 -9.18 4.87 0.07
CA LEU A 202 -9.86 5.37 -1.13
C LEU A 202 -11.05 4.50 -1.56
N ALA A 203 -10.94 3.18 -1.41
CA ALA A 203 -12.04 2.26 -1.69
C ALA A 203 -13.18 2.41 -0.67
N ARG A 204 -12.85 2.52 0.63
CA ARG A 204 -13.85 2.70 1.70
C ARG A 204 -14.54 4.05 1.63
N SER A 205 -13.84 5.10 1.20
CA SER A 205 -14.42 6.43 1.01
C SER A 205 -15.31 6.53 -0.22
N GLY A 206 -15.35 5.49 -1.08
CA GLY A 206 -16.10 5.51 -2.33
C GLY A 206 -15.47 6.37 -3.41
N VAL A 207 -14.21 6.78 -3.25
CA VAL A 207 -13.43 7.48 -4.29
C VAL A 207 -13.04 6.52 -5.40
N LEU A 208 -12.61 5.31 -5.01
CA LEU A 208 -12.43 4.18 -5.92
C LEU A 208 -13.57 3.20 -5.73
N VAL A 209 -14.15 2.73 -6.83
CA VAL A 209 -15.17 1.68 -6.82
C VAL A 209 -14.74 0.54 -7.75
N VAL A 210 -15.21 -0.68 -7.49
CA VAL A 210 -14.78 -1.84 -8.26
C VAL A 210 -15.30 -1.73 -9.69
N SER A 211 -14.41 -1.86 -10.66
CA SER A 211 -14.79 -1.81 -12.08
C SER A 211 -15.56 -3.06 -12.49
N VAL A 212 -16.58 -2.87 -13.32
CA VAL A 212 -17.35 -3.98 -13.93
C VAL A 212 -16.50 -4.86 -14.85
N GLU A 213 -15.38 -4.32 -15.34
CA GLU A 213 -14.42 -5.02 -16.19
C GLU A 213 -13.36 -5.79 -15.38
N SER A 214 -13.46 -5.80 -14.05
CA SER A 214 -12.53 -6.54 -13.19
C SER A 214 -12.46 -8.04 -13.53
N PRO A 215 -11.27 -8.66 -13.44
CA PRO A 215 -11.07 -10.07 -13.78
C PRO A 215 -11.86 -11.00 -12.85
N SER A 216 -12.26 -12.17 -13.35
CA SER A 216 -13.12 -13.10 -12.59
C SER A 216 -12.48 -13.70 -11.36
N GLU A 217 -11.16 -13.86 -11.36
CA GLU A 217 -10.40 -14.32 -10.21
C GLU A 217 -10.24 -13.26 -9.10
N ALA A 218 -10.60 -12.00 -9.36
CA ALA A 218 -10.52 -10.92 -8.38
C ALA A 218 -11.82 -10.71 -7.59
N ILE A 219 -12.93 -11.34 -8.02
CA ILE A 219 -14.27 -11.13 -7.46
C ILE A 219 -14.86 -12.48 -7.03
N GLU A 220 -15.34 -12.53 -5.80
CA GLU A 220 -16.08 -13.65 -5.23
C GLU A 220 -17.53 -13.23 -5.05
N VAL A 221 -18.47 -13.92 -5.70
CA VAL A 221 -19.90 -13.61 -5.61
C VAL A 221 -20.52 -14.51 -4.55
N ASP A 222 -21.21 -13.91 -3.57
CA ASP A 222 -22.07 -14.67 -2.66
C ASP A 222 -23.46 -14.81 -3.30
N GLU A 223 -23.75 -16.02 -3.77
CA GLU A 223 -25.04 -16.33 -4.42
C GLU A 223 -26.24 -16.25 -3.45
N ASN A 224 -26.01 -16.35 -2.13
CA ASN A 224 -27.08 -16.33 -1.13
C ASN A 224 -27.46 -14.89 -0.74
N GLU A 225 -26.46 -14.02 -0.59
CA GLU A 225 -26.66 -12.65 -0.12
C GLU A 225 -26.85 -11.65 -1.28
N ASN A 226 -26.61 -12.09 -2.52
CA ASN A 226 -26.60 -11.22 -3.70
C ASN A 226 -25.66 -10.02 -3.47
N GLU A 227 -24.47 -10.33 -2.95
CA GLU A 227 -23.36 -9.41 -2.70
C GLU A 227 -22.09 -9.95 -3.35
N TYR A 228 -21.08 -9.10 -3.50
CA TYR A 228 -19.76 -9.54 -3.93
C TYR A 228 -18.67 -9.10 -2.95
N ASN A 229 -17.71 -9.99 -2.76
CA ASN A 229 -16.43 -9.74 -2.13
C ASN A 229 -15.36 -9.60 -3.21
N PHE A 230 -14.24 -8.97 -2.87
CA PHE A 230 -13.17 -8.72 -3.82
C PHE A 230 -11.79 -8.63 -3.19
N PHE A 231 -10.77 -8.96 -3.98
CA PHE A 231 -9.37 -8.80 -3.61
C PHE A 231 -8.89 -7.40 -4.03
N LEU A 232 -8.60 -6.56 -3.04
CA LEU A 232 -8.28 -5.14 -3.18
C LEU A 232 -7.18 -4.86 -4.23
N ASP A 233 -6.14 -5.69 -4.24
CA ASP A 233 -4.99 -5.57 -5.14
C ASP A 233 -5.25 -6.11 -6.55
N LYS A 234 -6.17 -7.07 -6.72
CA LYS A 234 -6.44 -7.75 -8.00
C LYS A 234 -7.59 -7.16 -8.82
N VAL A 235 -8.52 -6.45 -8.19
CA VAL A 235 -9.61 -5.80 -8.93
C VAL A 235 -9.09 -4.64 -9.76
N SER A 236 -9.79 -4.37 -10.85
CA SER A 236 -9.67 -3.10 -11.55
C SER A 236 -10.55 -2.06 -10.87
N TRP A 237 -10.12 -0.80 -10.92
CA TRP A 237 -10.83 0.30 -10.26
C TRP A 237 -11.48 1.26 -11.27
N ASP A 238 -12.62 1.82 -10.89
CA ASP A 238 -13.23 3.00 -11.52
C ASP A 238 -13.11 4.18 -10.55
N ILE A 239 -12.92 5.38 -11.08
CA ILE A 239 -12.93 6.64 -10.33
C ILE A 239 -14.38 7.12 -10.19
N ASN A 240 -14.86 7.28 -8.95
CA ASN A 240 -16.21 7.72 -8.65
C ASN A 240 -16.25 9.21 -8.25
N ILE A 241 -15.61 10.04 -9.07
CA ILE A 241 -15.53 11.49 -8.89
C ILE A 241 -16.24 12.17 -10.06
N VAL A 242 -16.98 13.22 -9.75
CA VAL A 242 -17.66 14.08 -10.72
C VAL A 242 -17.27 15.53 -10.52
N ARG A 243 -17.31 16.31 -11.59
CA ARG A 243 -17.12 17.75 -11.54
C ARG A 243 -18.09 18.41 -12.51
N LYS A 244 -18.85 19.40 -12.02
CA LYS A 244 -19.84 20.11 -12.85
C LYS A 244 -19.15 20.80 -14.02
N ASN A 245 -19.76 20.70 -15.21
CA ASN A 245 -19.28 21.32 -16.45
C ASN A 245 -17.88 20.87 -16.90
N THR A 246 -17.48 19.64 -16.55
CA THR A 246 -16.20 19.05 -16.96
C THR A 246 -16.48 17.69 -17.58
N ASP A 247 -15.96 17.43 -18.78
CA ASP A 247 -16.03 16.10 -19.39
C ASP A 247 -15.03 15.12 -18.74
N ASN A 248 -15.13 13.83 -19.03
CA ASN A 248 -14.31 12.81 -18.39
C ASN A 248 -12.82 12.95 -18.72
N ASP A 249 -12.47 13.40 -19.92
CA ASP A 249 -11.07 13.54 -20.35
C ASP A 249 -10.43 14.73 -19.62
N GLN A 250 -11.14 15.86 -19.53
CA GLN A 250 -10.71 17.01 -18.74
C GLN A 250 -10.60 16.68 -17.26
N LEU A 251 -11.56 15.93 -16.71
CA LEU A 251 -11.53 15.52 -15.30
C LEU A 251 -10.35 14.58 -15.02
N LEU A 252 -10.07 13.63 -15.91
CA LEU A 252 -8.90 12.76 -15.80
C LEU A 252 -7.60 13.59 -15.76
N GLU A 253 -7.44 14.55 -16.66
CA GLU A 253 -6.25 15.40 -16.68
C GLU A 253 -6.11 16.25 -15.40
N ILE A 254 -7.22 16.77 -14.87
CA ILE A 254 -7.24 17.49 -13.58
C ILE A 254 -6.82 16.57 -12.42
N LEU A 255 -7.31 15.33 -12.40
CA LEU A 255 -6.99 14.37 -11.34
C LEU A 255 -5.54 13.86 -11.45
N LYS A 256 -5.02 13.67 -12.67
CA LYS A 256 -3.63 13.28 -12.90
C LYS A 256 -2.67 14.40 -12.55
N SER A 257 -3.01 15.63 -12.93
CA SER A 257 -2.19 16.81 -12.70
C SER A 257 -2.99 17.85 -11.93
N PRO A 258 -3.13 17.69 -10.59
CA PRO A 258 -3.85 18.65 -9.77
C PRO A 258 -3.09 19.97 -9.80
N ASN A 259 -3.53 20.86 -10.68
CA ASN A 259 -2.99 22.19 -10.80
C ASN A 259 -3.25 22.98 -9.50
N ALA A 260 -2.54 24.10 -9.32
CA ALA A 260 -2.69 25.01 -8.18
C ALA A 260 -4.11 25.62 -8.01
N GLY A 261 -5.12 25.16 -8.77
CA GLY A 261 -6.53 25.55 -8.64
C GLY A 261 -7.30 24.79 -7.55
N PHE A 262 -6.66 23.90 -6.79
CA PHE A 262 -7.23 23.42 -5.54
C PHE A 262 -7.24 24.58 -4.53
N PRO A 263 -8.31 24.82 -3.75
CA PRO A 263 -8.44 25.98 -2.87
C PRO A 263 -7.54 25.88 -1.61
N LEU A 264 -6.22 25.81 -1.81
CA LEU A 264 -5.18 25.67 -0.79
C LEU A 264 -5.23 26.81 0.23
N ASP A 265 -5.61 28.01 -0.22
CA ASP A 265 -5.74 29.22 0.59
C ASP A 265 -6.72 29.06 1.77
N PHE A 266 -7.63 28.08 1.70
CA PHE A 266 -8.62 27.80 2.75
C PHE A 266 -8.18 26.71 3.74
N ILE A 267 -7.03 26.07 3.54
CA ILE A 267 -6.51 25.01 4.43
C ILE A 267 -4.99 25.11 4.71
N PRO A 268 -4.44 26.26 5.16
CA PRO A 268 -2.99 26.42 5.32
C PRO A 268 -2.35 25.42 6.28
N SER A 269 -3.05 25.00 7.33
CA SER A 269 -2.54 24.00 8.28
C SER A 269 -2.30 22.65 7.61
N LYS A 270 -3.27 22.20 6.81
CA LYS A 270 -3.17 20.90 6.13
C LYS A 270 -2.10 20.90 5.05
N VAL A 271 -1.91 22.02 4.35
CA VAL A 271 -0.81 22.18 3.39
C VAL A 271 0.54 22.05 4.09
N ASN A 272 0.72 22.67 5.26
CA ASN A 272 1.95 22.56 6.04
C ASN A 272 2.18 21.16 6.59
N GLU A 273 1.13 20.47 7.04
CA GLU A 273 1.19 19.06 7.48
C GLU A 273 1.70 18.16 6.35
N VAL A 274 1.09 18.24 5.17
CA VAL A 274 1.48 17.45 3.99
C VAL A 274 2.90 17.82 3.53
N TYR A 275 3.26 19.11 3.56
CA TYR A 275 4.63 19.57 3.27
C TYR A 275 5.63 18.86 4.18
N LEU A 276 5.41 18.93 5.51
CA LEU A 276 6.31 18.32 6.48
C LEU A 276 6.37 16.80 6.30
N GLU A 277 5.23 16.14 6.13
CA GLU A 277 5.14 14.69 5.89
C GLU A 277 6.01 14.25 4.70
N LEU A 278 5.86 14.93 3.55
CA LEU A 278 6.61 14.61 2.34
C LEU A 278 8.10 14.88 2.52
N VAL A 279 8.50 16.00 3.11
CA VAL A 279 9.91 16.28 3.40
C VAL A 279 10.53 15.21 4.32
N LEU A 280 9.81 14.77 5.35
CA LEU A 280 10.27 13.72 6.24
C LEU A 280 10.43 12.39 5.51
N SER A 281 9.49 12.05 4.62
CA SER A 281 9.57 10.85 3.78
C SER A 281 10.80 10.88 2.86
N GLU A 282 11.05 12.01 2.20
CA GLU A 282 12.21 12.20 1.33
C GLU A 282 13.53 12.11 2.10
N LEU A 283 13.65 12.80 3.24
CA LEU A 283 14.85 12.72 4.07
C LEU A 283 15.11 11.29 4.58
N ASN A 284 14.04 10.55 4.89
CA ASN A 284 14.14 9.15 5.28
C ASN A 284 14.68 8.27 4.13
N GLN A 285 14.17 8.44 2.91
CA GLN A 285 14.68 7.75 1.72
C GLN A 285 16.16 8.05 1.48
N LEU A 286 16.57 9.30 1.65
CA LEU A 286 17.98 9.70 1.53
C LEU A 286 18.86 9.03 2.60
N VAL A 287 18.34 8.82 3.81
CA VAL A 287 19.05 8.07 4.86
C VAL A 287 19.17 6.60 4.52
N ILE A 288 18.09 5.95 4.06
CA ILE A 288 18.12 4.56 3.60
C ILE A 288 19.22 4.40 2.55
N TYR A 289 19.21 5.24 1.52
CA TYR A 289 20.24 5.26 0.47
C TYR A 289 21.67 5.39 1.04
N LEU A 290 21.91 6.36 1.93
CA LEU A 290 23.23 6.57 2.50
C LEU A 290 23.71 5.42 3.40
N PHE A 291 22.80 4.79 4.13
CA PHE A 291 23.12 3.65 5.00
C PHE A 291 23.39 2.39 4.17
N GLU A 292 22.58 2.12 3.15
CA GLU A 292 22.80 1.01 2.23
C GLU A 292 24.14 1.13 1.48
N ASP A 293 24.47 2.33 0.97
CA ASP A 293 25.73 2.61 0.25
C ASP A 293 26.97 2.23 1.08
N LEU A 294 26.91 2.41 2.41
CA LEU A 294 28.03 2.11 3.32
C LEU A 294 27.79 0.87 4.20
N SER A 295 26.77 0.08 3.90
CA SER A 295 26.41 -1.15 4.66
C SER A 295 26.22 -0.90 6.17
N LEU A 296 25.61 0.22 6.53
CA LEU A 296 25.13 0.50 7.88
C LEU A 296 23.73 -0.08 8.08
N THR A 297 23.36 -0.41 9.31
CA THR A 297 22.07 -0.99 9.65
C THR A 297 21.02 0.09 9.88
N TYR A 298 19.94 0.04 9.10
CA TYR A 298 18.76 0.90 9.23
C TYR A 298 17.54 0.12 8.75
N SER A 299 16.79 -0.51 9.67
CA SER A 299 15.74 -1.46 9.26
C SER A 299 14.60 -1.64 10.24
N GLY A 300 14.56 -0.90 11.35
CA GLY A 300 13.51 -1.04 12.37
C GLY A 300 12.65 0.20 12.52
N ASP A 301 11.37 0.01 12.85
CA ASP A 301 10.43 1.11 13.12
C ASP A 301 10.99 2.10 14.17
N ALA A 302 11.67 1.58 15.19
CA ALA A 302 12.31 2.41 16.21
C ALA A 302 13.44 3.30 15.65
N ASP A 303 14.19 2.84 14.65
CA ASP A 303 15.22 3.66 13.99
C ASP A 303 14.59 4.73 13.09
N HIS A 304 13.51 4.39 12.40
CA HIS A 304 12.73 5.33 11.60
C HIS A 304 12.15 6.45 12.47
N ASP A 305 11.57 6.10 13.62
CA ASP A 305 11.02 7.07 14.57
C ASP A 305 12.09 8.01 15.12
N LYS A 306 13.26 7.48 15.48
CA LYS A 306 14.40 8.29 15.96
C LYS A 306 14.89 9.28 14.91
N MET A 307 15.08 8.84 13.66
CA MET A 307 15.48 9.73 12.58
C MET A 307 14.41 10.77 12.28
N LYS A 308 13.14 10.38 12.26
CA LYS A 308 12.01 11.31 12.08
C LYS A 308 12.01 12.41 13.14
N MET A 309 12.18 12.06 14.42
CA MET A 309 12.28 13.03 15.52
C MET A 309 13.49 13.96 15.34
N ALA A 310 14.64 13.42 14.92
CA ALA A 310 15.83 14.21 14.64
C ALA A 310 15.63 15.18 13.48
N PHE A 311 14.99 14.75 12.38
CA PHE A 311 14.65 15.61 11.26
C PHE A 311 13.71 16.74 11.66
N GLN A 312 12.63 16.43 12.40
CA GLN A 312 11.71 17.47 12.88
C GLN A 312 12.44 18.54 13.69
N ARG A 313 13.39 18.15 14.54
CA ARG A 313 14.26 19.08 15.27
C ARG A 313 15.14 19.91 14.34
N TRP A 314 15.84 19.27 13.40
CA TRP A 314 16.77 19.98 12.51
C TRP A 314 16.05 20.90 11.52
N LEU A 315 14.86 20.53 11.04
CA LEU A 315 14.05 21.31 10.10
C LEU A 315 13.56 22.65 10.67
N ILE A 316 13.64 22.86 11.98
CA ILE A 316 13.36 24.16 12.62
C ILE A 316 14.33 25.23 12.13
N SER A 317 15.59 24.85 11.86
CA SER A 317 16.70 25.79 11.58
C SER A 317 17.41 25.52 10.25
N TYR A 318 17.21 24.36 9.63
CA TYR A 318 17.90 23.95 8.43
C TYR A 318 16.92 23.53 7.33
N THR A 319 17.29 23.82 6.09
CA THR A 319 16.58 23.32 4.90
C THR A 319 16.86 21.81 4.71
N PRO A 320 15.98 21.08 4.00
CA PRO A 320 16.24 19.67 3.66
C PRO A 320 17.59 19.44 2.98
N ALA A 321 18.01 20.36 2.09
CA ALA A 321 19.31 20.34 1.43
C ALA A 321 20.50 20.43 2.38
N GLN A 322 20.39 21.24 3.44
CA GLN A 322 21.41 21.37 4.47
C GLN A 322 21.42 20.15 5.40
N ILE A 323 20.26 19.61 5.74
CA ILE A 323 20.17 18.37 6.52
C ILE A 323 20.82 17.21 5.75
N TYR A 324 20.54 17.10 4.45
CA TYR A 324 21.18 16.09 3.60
C TYR A 324 22.70 16.26 3.54
N SER A 325 23.24 17.48 3.44
CA SER A 325 24.69 17.70 3.45
C SER A 325 25.34 17.28 4.78
N LEU A 326 24.66 17.53 5.90
CA LEU A 326 25.09 17.07 7.23
C LEU A 326 25.09 15.53 7.31
N LEU A 327 23.99 14.88 6.91
CA LEU A 327 23.86 13.42 6.88
C LEU A 327 24.95 12.77 6.02
N TRP A 328 25.16 13.28 4.81
CA TRP A 328 26.17 12.78 3.89
C TRP A 328 27.57 12.78 4.52
N ALA A 329 27.90 13.84 5.25
CA ALA A 329 29.19 13.97 5.94
C ALA A 329 29.29 13.04 7.16
N THR A 330 28.23 12.92 7.95
CA THR A 330 28.26 12.18 9.22
C THR A 330 28.14 10.68 9.04
N VAL A 331 27.38 10.20 8.05
CA VAL A 331 27.32 8.78 7.68
C VAL A 331 28.72 8.27 7.26
N ARG A 332 29.48 9.05 6.50
CA ARG A 332 30.89 8.73 6.19
C ARG A 332 31.81 8.77 7.40
N ARG A 333 31.58 9.67 8.36
CA ARG A 333 32.33 9.68 9.63
C ARG A 333 32.00 8.44 10.48
N ALA A 334 30.74 8.01 10.47
CA ALA A 334 30.29 6.80 11.14
C ALA A 334 30.98 5.58 10.53
N ASP A 335 30.99 5.48 9.20
CA ASP A 335 31.67 4.40 8.47
C ASP A 335 33.20 4.37 8.73
N ASN A 336 33.85 5.53 8.73
CA ASN A 336 35.26 5.64 9.11
C ASN A 336 35.51 5.17 10.55
N SER A 337 34.61 5.48 11.47
CA SER A 337 34.71 5.07 12.87
C SER A 337 34.46 3.57 13.05
N ARG A 338 33.55 2.99 12.26
CA ARG A 338 33.32 1.55 12.15
C ARG A 338 34.57 0.84 11.67
N THR A 339 35.14 1.30 10.55
CA THR A 339 36.34 0.72 9.93
C THR A 339 37.56 0.79 10.85
N ARG A 340 37.70 1.87 11.63
CA ARG A 340 38.78 2.04 12.61
C ARG A 340 38.51 1.38 13.97
N GLY A 341 37.30 0.85 14.21
CA GLY A 341 36.90 0.27 15.49
C GLY A 341 36.73 1.29 16.63
N THR A 342 36.55 2.58 16.33
CA THR A 342 36.51 3.67 17.32
C THR A 342 35.10 4.08 17.76
N TRP A 343 34.05 3.48 17.20
CA TRP A 343 32.65 3.79 17.54
C TRP A 343 32.13 3.14 18.84
N GLY A 344 32.90 2.28 19.50
CA GLY A 344 32.52 1.70 20.79
C GLY A 344 31.19 0.94 20.79
N ASN A 345 30.33 1.23 21.77
CA ASN A 345 29.01 0.57 21.95
C ASN A 345 28.02 0.90 20.82
N TYR A 346 28.27 1.94 20.02
CA TYR A 346 27.42 2.32 18.89
C TYR A 346 27.40 1.30 17.75
N ARG A 347 28.25 0.27 17.78
CA ARG A 347 28.18 -0.87 16.84
C ARG A 347 26.81 -1.55 16.78
N TYR A 348 26.01 -1.43 17.84
CA TYR A 348 24.65 -1.95 17.95
C TYR A 348 23.55 -0.89 17.80
N HIS A 349 23.93 0.39 17.66
CA HIS A 349 23.05 1.56 17.69
C HIS A 349 23.52 2.58 16.65
N GLN A 350 23.58 2.14 15.39
CA GLN A 350 24.24 2.89 14.33
C GLN A 350 23.47 4.18 13.98
N THR A 351 22.14 4.12 13.99
CA THR A 351 21.25 5.28 13.84
C THR A 351 21.53 6.35 14.90
N ASP A 352 21.55 5.97 16.18
CA ASP A 352 21.83 6.88 17.29
C ASP A 352 23.21 7.55 17.16
N PHE A 353 24.18 6.81 16.62
CA PHE A 353 25.52 7.34 16.38
C PHE A 353 25.53 8.39 15.27
N VAL A 354 24.83 8.16 14.17
CA VAL A 354 24.71 9.12 13.08
C VAL A 354 23.99 10.38 13.55
N ILE A 355 22.87 10.24 14.28
CA ILE A 355 22.15 11.39 14.88
C ILE A 355 23.10 12.21 15.74
N LYS A 356 23.82 11.57 16.67
CA LYS A 356 24.80 12.24 17.52
C LYS A 356 25.85 12.98 16.70
N LEU A 357 26.42 12.36 15.66
CA LEU A 357 27.43 12.99 14.82
C LEU A 357 26.91 14.21 14.05
N VAL A 358 25.61 14.22 13.69
CA VAL A 358 24.95 15.38 13.10
C VAL A 358 24.81 16.48 14.14
N ASP A 359 24.30 16.17 15.34
CA ASP A 359 24.16 17.15 16.42
C ASP A 359 25.51 17.77 16.80
N ASP A 360 26.56 16.96 16.97
CA ASP A 360 27.95 17.41 17.25
C ASP A 360 28.48 18.34 16.12
N LEU A 361 28.15 18.03 14.86
CA LEU A 361 28.57 18.85 13.71
C LEU A 361 27.81 20.18 13.65
N ILE A 362 26.51 20.16 13.93
CA ILE A 362 25.67 21.36 14.04
C ILE A 362 26.21 22.26 15.16
N GLU A 363 26.47 21.71 16.34
CA GLU A 363 27.03 22.46 17.47
C GLU A 363 28.37 23.08 17.10
N SER A 364 29.31 22.30 16.56
CA SER A 364 30.62 22.79 16.14
C SER A 364 30.54 23.90 15.08
N LYS A 365 29.55 23.84 14.17
CA LYS A 365 29.33 24.86 13.14
C LYS A 365 28.76 26.14 13.75
N SER A 366 27.79 26.00 14.64
CA SER A 366 27.19 27.10 15.39
C SER A 366 28.22 27.88 16.22
N THR A 367 29.06 27.18 17.01
CA THR A 367 30.12 27.80 17.82
C THR A 367 31.14 28.56 16.98
N ARG A 368 31.41 28.12 15.74
CA ARG A 368 32.36 28.75 14.83
C ARG A 368 31.71 29.79 13.91
N HIS A 369 30.40 30.03 14.06
CA HIS A 369 29.61 30.88 13.16
C HIS A 369 29.79 30.50 11.68
N ALA A 370 29.93 29.21 11.41
CA ALA A 370 30.13 28.68 10.07
C ALA A 370 28.80 28.20 9.51
N GLU A 371 28.46 28.63 8.30
CA GLU A 371 27.25 28.20 7.61
C GLU A 371 27.31 26.71 7.24
N VAL A 372 26.12 26.10 7.14
CA VAL A 372 25.92 24.77 6.58
C VAL A 372 25.55 24.95 5.12
N GLU A 373 26.46 24.55 4.24
CA GLU A 373 26.22 24.63 2.80
C GLU A 373 25.18 23.57 2.37
N PRO A 374 24.20 23.95 1.53
CA PRO A 374 23.21 23.01 1.01
C PRO A 374 23.81 22.08 -0.04
N TYR A 375 23.35 20.83 -0.08
CA TYR A 375 23.61 19.92 -1.20
C TYR A 375 22.44 19.89 -2.16
N LYS A 376 22.71 19.53 -3.43
CA LYS A 376 21.64 19.19 -4.37
C LYS A 376 21.02 17.85 -3.99
N TYR A 377 19.76 17.66 -4.35
CA TYR A 377 19.12 16.35 -4.27
C TYR A 377 19.96 15.34 -5.09
N PRO A 378 20.32 14.18 -4.54
CA PRO A 378 21.22 13.24 -5.22
C PRO A 378 20.57 12.65 -6.47
N TYR A 379 21.34 12.59 -7.57
CA TYR A 379 20.84 12.08 -8.85
C TYR A 379 20.60 10.57 -8.86
N GLN A 380 21.13 9.84 -7.88
CA GLN A 380 20.97 8.39 -7.73
C GLN A 380 19.65 7.99 -7.08
N VAL A 381 18.96 8.95 -6.45
CA VAL A 381 17.69 8.73 -5.78
C VAL A 381 16.63 9.51 -6.55
N GLU A 382 15.53 8.86 -6.89
CA GLU A 382 14.39 9.57 -7.44
C GLU A 382 13.48 10.05 -6.31
N GLU A 383 13.09 11.32 -6.34
CA GLU A 383 12.03 11.84 -5.47
C GLU A 383 10.75 11.03 -5.69
N HIS A 384 10.02 10.76 -4.61
CA HIS A 384 8.73 10.07 -4.70
C HIS A 384 7.78 10.84 -5.62
N LEU A 385 6.98 10.12 -6.39
CA LEU A 385 5.98 10.69 -7.28
C LEU A 385 5.01 11.60 -6.51
N ARG A 386 4.57 11.20 -5.32
CA ARG A 386 3.71 12.03 -4.45
C ARG A 386 4.37 13.39 -4.12
N THR A 387 5.67 13.39 -3.80
CA THR A 387 6.49 14.59 -3.56
C THR A 387 6.57 15.46 -4.80
N LYS A 388 6.92 14.87 -5.95
CA LYS A 388 7.02 15.58 -7.24
C LYS A 388 5.70 16.27 -7.60
N ILE A 389 4.57 15.57 -7.47
CA ILE A 389 3.23 16.11 -7.75
C ILE A 389 2.93 17.28 -6.81
N PHE A 390 3.08 17.09 -5.51
CA PHE A 390 2.75 18.12 -4.53
C PHE A 390 3.58 19.40 -4.73
N PHE A 391 4.90 19.28 -4.85
CA PHE A 391 5.75 20.47 -4.97
C PHE A 391 5.71 21.08 -6.36
N SER A 392 5.75 20.28 -7.42
CA SER A 392 5.88 20.83 -8.78
C SER A 392 4.54 21.24 -9.39
N GLN A 393 3.44 20.56 -9.05
CA GLN A 393 2.14 20.77 -9.70
C GLN A 393 1.15 21.52 -8.80
N VAL A 394 1.09 21.16 -7.52
CA VAL A 394 0.16 21.77 -6.56
C VAL A 394 0.69 23.09 -6.03
N LEU A 395 1.92 23.10 -5.48
CA LEU A 395 2.52 24.31 -4.88
C LEU A 395 3.32 25.16 -5.88
N ILE A 396 3.67 24.63 -7.05
CA ILE A 396 4.54 25.28 -8.04
C ILE A 396 5.85 25.78 -7.39
N LYS A 397 6.44 24.92 -6.56
CA LYS A 397 7.67 25.16 -5.78
C LYS A 397 8.69 24.05 -6.04
N PRO A 398 9.30 24.00 -7.24
CA PRO A 398 10.25 22.94 -7.60
C PRO A 398 11.56 23.02 -6.81
N ASP A 399 11.87 24.12 -6.12
CA ASP A 399 13.06 24.31 -5.29
C ASP A 399 12.82 23.97 -3.80
N TRP A 400 11.76 23.19 -3.51
CA TRP A 400 11.33 22.83 -2.16
C TRP A 400 12.45 22.32 -1.25
N PHE A 401 13.42 21.59 -1.81
CA PHE A 401 14.55 21.01 -1.08
C PHE A 401 15.50 22.06 -0.49
N ASN A 402 15.59 23.24 -1.10
CA ASN A 402 16.42 24.36 -0.63
C ASN A 402 15.61 25.38 0.19
N SER A 403 14.34 25.09 0.45
CA SER A 403 13.44 25.99 1.17
C SER A 403 13.24 25.55 2.61
N MET A 404 13.03 26.52 3.50
CA MET A 404 12.60 26.24 4.87
C MET A 404 11.21 25.60 4.88
N VAL A 405 11.03 24.62 5.76
CA VAL A 405 9.73 23.97 5.98
C VAL A 405 8.87 24.87 6.87
N PRO A 406 7.59 25.12 6.51
CA PRO A 406 6.70 25.95 7.31
C PRO A 406 6.21 25.20 8.56
N ILE A 407 7.07 25.11 9.58
CA ILE A 407 6.74 24.51 10.88
C ILE A 407 6.13 25.59 11.79
N LYS A 408 4.99 25.30 12.45
CA LYS A 408 4.39 26.19 13.45
C LYS A 408 5.33 26.28 14.65
N LYS A 409 5.84 27.49 14.94
CA LYS A 409 6.89 27.69 15.95
C LYS A 409 6.40 27.70 17.41
N GLU A 410 5.10 27.69 17.67
CA GLU A 410 4.57 28.10 19.00
C GLU A 410 3.85 27.02 19.84
N GLU A 411 3.42 25.88 19.29
CA GLU A 411 2.72 24.84 20.08
C GLU A 411 3.45 23.48 20.08
N ASP A 412 4.03 23.05 18.96
CA ASP A 412 4.68 21.73 18.84
C ASP A 412 6.05 21.64 19.53
N ALA A 413 6.72 22.78 19.78
CA ALA A 413 8.02 22.80 20.45
C ALA A 413 7.94 22.31 21.91
N LEU A 414 6.78 22.42 22.55
CA LEU A 414 6.53 21.97 23.92
C LEU A 414 6.15 20.49 23.99
N GLU A 415 5.42 19.96 23.00
CA GLU A 415 5.10 18.52 22.93
C GLU A 415 6.33 17.68 22.58
N ILE A 416 7.18 18.14 21.65
CA ILE A 416 8.39 17.42 21.22
C ILE A 416 9.44 17.30 22.35
N ALA A 417 9.45 18.25 23.29
CA ALA A 417 10.36 18.23 24.45
C ALA A 417 9.94 17.21 25.53
N SER A 418 8.72 16.69 25.48
CA SER A 418 8.16 15.84 26.55
C SER A 418 8.49 14.35 26.42
N VAL A 419 9.03 13.89 25.29
CA VAL A 419 9.04 12.45 24.98
C VAL A 419 10.37 11.70 25.21
N ASN A 420 11.56 12.31 25.27
CA ASN A 420 12.76 11.50 25.59
C ASN A 420 13.99 12.25 26.16
N SER A 421 14.40 11.77 27.34
CA SER A 421 15.72 11.77 27.97
C SER A 421 16.29 13.12 28.46
N LEU A 422 16.82 13.09 29.69
CA LEU A 422 17.53 14.17 30.40
C LEU A 422 18.61 14.93 29.58
N ALA A 423 19.06 14.39 28.45
CA ALA A 423 20.02 15.04 27.56
C ALA A 423 19.43 16.25 26.78
N ASN A 424 18.09 16.34 26.69
CA ASN A 424 17.39 17.41 25.96
C ASN A 424 16.89 18.57 26.85
N LEU A 425 17.29 18.65 28.13
CA LEU A 425 16.89 19.73 29.07
C LEU A 425 17.61 21.08 28.83
N THR A 426 18.39 21.18 27.77
CA THR A 426 19.05 22.41 27.33
C THR A 426 18.50 22.81 25.97
N TYR A 427 18.16 24.10 25.83
CA TYR A 427 17.84 24.82 24.60
C TYR A 427 16.35 25.16 24.32
N SER A 428 15.75 25.97 25.21
CA SER A 428 15.02 27.19 24.80
C SER A 428 14.86 28.14 26.00
N TYR A 429 15.98 28.67 26.51
CA TYR A 429 15.93 29.64 27.60
C TYR A 429 15.56 31.03 27.09
N PHE A 430 14.64 31.69 27.79
CA PHE A 430 14.41 33.11 27.66
C PHE A 430 15.62 33.87 28.20
N THR A 431 16.27 34.66 27.34
CA THR A 431 17.52 35.38 27.63
C THR A 431 17.39 36.91 27.53
N ASP A 432 16.24 37.44 27.10
CA ASP A 432 16.07 38.89 26.91
C ASP A 432 15.94 39.62 28.25
N LEU A 433 17.09 40.05 28.78
CA LEU A 433 17.22 40.80 30.03
C LEU A 433 16.42 42.11 30.04
N ASN A 434 16.08 42.69 28.87
CA ASN A 434 15.31 43.93 28.81
C ASN A 434 13.89 43.78 29.37
N LYS A 435 13.34 42.56 29.40
CA LYS A 435 12.02 42.29 29.99
C LYS A 435 12.02 42.29 31.51
N ILE A 436 13.17 42.20 32.18
CA ILE A 436 13.27 42.21 33.65
C ILE A 436 12.68 43.51 34.23
N SER A 437 12.97 44.64 33.58
CA SER A 437 12.41 45.96 33.98
C SER A 437 10.89 45.99 33.96
N LEU A 438 10.27 45.29 33.00
CA LEU A 438 8.82 45.19 32.88
C LEU A 438 8.23 44.25 33.95
N VAL A 439 8.90 43.12 34.19
CA VAL A 439 8.53 42.15 35.24
C VAL A 439 8.51 42.85 36.60
N ILE A 440 9.57 43.58 36.94
CA ILE A 440 9.67 44.31 38.22
C ILE A 440 8.61 45.39 38.32
N LYS A 441 8.36 46.15 37.24
CA LYS A 441 7.37 47.24 37.25
C LYS A 441 5.97 46.74 37.61
N ASN A 442 5.63 45.52 37.24
CA ASN A 442 4.30 44.96 37.40
C ASN A 442 4.17 44.03 38.63
N ALA A 443 5.27 43.74 39.33
CA ALA A 443 5.31 42.80 40.44
C ALA A 443 4.81 43.42 41.75
N ASN A 444 3.89 42.71 42.43
CA ASN A 444 3.30 43.14 43.69
C ASN A 444 4.06 42.57 44.90
N SER A 445 4.44 41.30 44.83
CA SER A 445 5.31 40.63 45.80
C SER A 445 6.14 39.53 45.13
N PHE A 446 7.21 39.07 45.79
CA PHE A 446 8.00 37.93 45.30
C PHE A 446 8.47 37.02 46.44
N SER A 447 8.72 35.76 46.13
CA SER A 447 9.41 34.83 47.04
C SER A 447 10.41 33.97 46.27
N ILE A 448 11.53 33.67 46.92
CA ILE A 448 12.60 32.84 46.33
C ILE A 448 12.48 31.44 46.93
N LYS A 449 12.33 30.43 46.07
CA LYS A 449 12.17 29.02 46.46
C LYS A 449 13.29 28.16 45.84
N PRO A 450 13.53 26.94 46.36
CA PRO A 450 14.51 26.02 45.79
C PRO A 450 14.23 25.64 44.33
N TYR A 451 13.01 25.84 43.85
CA TYR A 451 12.58 25.54 42.49
C TYR A 451 12.39 26.77 41.58
N GLY A 452 12.77 27.98 42.03
CA GLY A 452 12.70 29.21 41.23
C GLY A 452 12.21 30.43 42.01
N ILE A 453 11.93 31.51 41.29
CA ILE A 453 11.44 32.79 41.84
C ILE A 453 9.95 32.88 41.54
N LEU A 454 9.13 32.98 42.58
CA LEU A 454 7.70 33.22 42.45
C LEU A 454 7.47 34.73 42.48
N ILE A 455 6.74 35.24 41.50
CA ILE A 455 6.34 36.64 41.45
C ILE A 455 4.82 36.69 41.40
N THR A 456 4.24 37.45 42.32
CA THR A 456 2.81 37.72 42.37
C THR A 456 2.54 38.97 41.57
N PHE A 457 1.76 38.81 40.50
CA PHE A 457 1.08 39.89 39.79
C PHE A 457 -0.36 39.93 40.29
N ASP A 458 -1.03 41.09 40.24
CA ASP A 458 -2.41 41.35 40.73
C ASP A 458 -3.22 40.15 41.25
N ASN A 459 -3.56 39.18 40.38
CA ASN A 459 -4.30 37.96 40.73
C ASN A 459 -3.62 36.63 40.30
N GLU A 460 -2.36 36.66 39.88
CA GLU A 460 -1.66 35.48 39.37
C GLU A 460 -0.25 35.34 39.97
N VAL A 461 0.13 34.10 40.29
CA VAL A 461 1.49 33.77 40.72
C VAL A 461 2.20 33.07 39.57
N GLU A 462 3.27 33.68 39.09
CA GLU A 462 4.10 33.15 38.02
C GLU A 462 5.44 32.64 38.58
N LEU A 463 5.87 31.47 38.11
CA LEU A 463 7.14 30.86 38.46
C LEU A 463 8.18 31.14 37.38
N PHE A 464 9.21 31.90 37.75
CA PHE A 464 10.41 32.12 36.97
C PHE A 464 11.46 31.09 37.37
N THR A 465 11.70 30.12 36.49
CA THR A 465 12.62 29.01 36.76
C THR A 465 13.31 28.52 35.49
N ASP A 466 14.36 27.72 35.64
CA ASP A 466 14.93 26.95 34.55
C ASP A 466 14.34 25.52 34.54
N GLN A 467 14.40 24.90 33.37
CA GLN A 467 13.74 23.62 33.13
C GLN A 467 14.31 22.49 33.98
N LEU A 468 15.63 22.50 34.23
CA LEU A 468 16.31 21.45 35.01
C LEU A 468 15.93 21.53 36.48
N THR A 469 15.92 22.75 37.04
CA THR A 469 15.50 23.01 38.41
C THR A 469 14.05 22.58 38.63
N LEU A 470 13.15 22.90 37.69
CA LEU A 470 11.75 22.49 37.79
C LEU A 470 11.60 20.96 37.71
N PHE A 471 12.26 20.32 36.74
CA PHE A 471 12.26 18.86 36.61
C PHE A 471 12.72 18.14 37.88
N GLN A 472 13.83 18.60 38.50
CA GLN A 472 14.36 18.01 39.72
C GLN A 472 13.38 18.06 40.90
N ASN A 473 12.56 19.10 40.96
CA ASN A 473 11.62 19.31 42.06
C ASN A 473 10.25 18.64 41.84
N PHE A 474 9.88 18.34 40.59
CA PHE A 474 8.55 17.81 40.22
C PHE A 474 8.55 16.38 39.65
N LYS A 475 9.72 15.76 39.52
CA LYS A 475 9.83 14.32 39.26
C LYS A 475 9.45 13.52 40.51
N GLN A 476 8.64 12.47 40.34
CA GLN A 476 8.38 11.47 41.39
C GLN A 476 9.16 10.19 41.06
N ASP A 477 9.59 9.49 42.11
CA ASP A 477 10.28 8.19 42.13
C ASP A 477 10.24 7.42 40.79
N ASN A 478 11.22 7.73 39.93
CA ASN A 478 11.52 7.08 38.64
C ASN A 478 10.50 7.23 37.48
N ALA A 479 9.58 8.19 37.53
CA ALA A 479 8.71 8.52 36.39
C ALA A 479 9.13 9.85 35.72
N ASP A 480 9.62 9.76 34.49
CA ASP A 480 9.98 10.92 33.65
C ASP A 480 8.75 11.61 33.03
N SER A 481 7.55 11.01 33.13
CA SER A 481 6.32 11.53 32.52
C SER A 481 5.45 12.37 33.47
N GLY A 482 4.83 13.42 32.93
CA GLY A 482 3.81 14.20 33.63
C GLY A 482 4.31 15.27 34.62
N TRP A 483 5.63 15.50 34.72
CA TRP A 483 6.20 16.44 35.72
C TRP A 483 5.86 17.90 35.41
N TYR A 484 5.73 18.24 34.13
CA TYR A 484 5.48 19.61 33.70
C TYR A 484 4.02 20.01 33.93
N GLU A 485 3.08 19.11 33.61
CA GLU A 485 1.64 19.29 33.84
C GLU A 485 1.35 19.45 35.34
N ARG A 486 2.06 18.72 36.20
CA ARG A 486 1.97 18.89 37.66
C ARG A 486 2.46 20.26 38.11
N ALA A 487 3.54 20.77 37.53
CA ALA A 487 4.05 22.10 37.83
C ALA A 487 3.09 23.20 37.35
N GLN A 488 2.53 23.06 36.14
CA GLN A 488 1.54 23.99 35.58
C GLN A 488 0.20 23.98 36.34
N GLY A 489 -0.16 22.86 36.98
CA GLY A 489 -1.32 22.78 37.85
C GLY A 489 -1.20 23.60 39.14
N ILE A 490 0.00 24.07 39.49
CA ILE A 490 0.29 24.82 40.72
C ILE A 490 0.72 26.26 40.41
N PHE A 491 1.50 26.45 39.34
CA PHE A 491 2.08 27.75 38.98
C PHE A 491 1.82 28.06 37.51
N LYS A 492 1.63 29.34 37.21
CA LYS A 492 1.76 29.82 35.84
C LYS A 492 3.24 29.79 35.45
N ILE A 493 3.56 29.14 34.33
CA ILE A 493 4.93 29.05 33.79
C ILE A 493 4.85 29.47 32.33
N SER A 494 5.23 30.71 32.02
CA SER A 494 5.18 31.22 30.64
C SER A 494 6.41 30.79 29.82
N HIS A 495 7.58 30.77 30.45
CA HIS A 495 8.86 30.42 29.81
C HIS A 495 9.80 29.73 30.80
N PHE A 496 10.84 29.07 30.28
CA PHE A 496 12.03 28.72 31.04
C PHE A 496 13.10 29.78 30.83
N TYR A 497 13.78 30.18 31.89
CA TYR A 497 14.71 31.31 31.87
C TYR A 497 16.15 30.85 31.99
N SER A 498 17.07 31.60 31.39
CA SER A 498 18.49 31.33 31.55
C SER A 498 18.95 31.65 32.97
N LEU A 499 20.04 31.01 33.42
CA LEU A 499 20.63 31.32 34.72
C LEU A 499 20.97 32.81 34.86
N GLU A 500 21.50 33.42 33.80
CA GLU A 500 21.81 34.85 33.78
C GLU A 500 20.56 35.72 33.97
N PHE A 501 19.45 35.37 33.31
CA PHE A 501 18.17 36.05 33.50
C PHE A 501 17.68 35.91 34.95
N LEU A 502 17.70 34.69 35.50
CA LEU A 502 17.22 34.42 36.86
C LEU A 502 18.05 35.14 37.93
N LEU A 503 19.39 35.11 37.81
CA LEU A 503 20.27 35.82 38.74
C LEU A 503 20.09 37.34 38.64
N THR A 504 19.92 37.86 37.42
CA THR A 504 19.68 39.29 37.21
C THR A 504 18.32 39.70 37.76
N LEU A 505 17.27 38.94 37.49
CA LEU A 505 15.93 39.17 38.02
C LEU A 505 15.92 39.13 39.56
N GLN A 506 16.56 38.12 40.15
CA GLN A 506 16.67 38.00 41.61
C GLN A 506 17.37 39.21 42.22
N LYS A 507 18.50 39.63 41.64
CA LYS A 507 19.26 40.79 42.11
C LYS A 507 18.43 42.06 42.04
N GLU A 508 17.73 42.29 40.94
CA GLU A 508 16.91 43.49 40.75
C GLU A 508 15.67 43.48 41.66
N LEU A 509 15.04 42.32 41.89
CA LEU A 509 13.94 42.17 42.87
C LEU A 509 14.41 42.49 44.30
N LEU A 510 15.60 42.03 44.70
CA LEU A 510 16.15 42.30 46.04
C LEU A 510 16.52 43.78 46.26
N VAL A 511 16.81 44.52 45.19
CA VAL A 511 17.10 45.96 45.25
C VAL A 511 15.83 46.81 45.05
N SER A 512 14.75 46.21 44.54
CA SER A 512 13.46 46.85 44.38
C SER A 512 12.76 47.11 45.72
N LYS A 513 11.73 47.98 45.71
CA LYS A 513 10.86 48.21 46.88
C LYS A 513 9.68 47.21 46.96
N ILE A 514 9.75 46.10 46.24
CA ILE A 514 8.69 45.09 46.19
C ILE A 514 8.77 44.23 47.46
N SER A 515 7.62 43.88 48.03
CA SER A 515 7.53 43.07 49.25
C SER A 515 8.03 41.64 49.00
N GLN A 516 8.96 41.16 49.83
CA GLN A 516 9.42 39.78 49.83
C GLN A 516 8.60 38.95 50.84
N GLU A 517 7.99 37.85 50.37
CA GLU A 517 7.14 36.94 51.16
C GLU A 517 7.84 35.66 51.64
#